data_AF-A0A9Q1CQU4-F1
#
_entry.id   AF-A0A9Q1CQU4-F1
#
_cell.length_a   1.000
_cell.length_b   1.000
_cell.length_c   1.000
_cell.angle_alpha   90.00
_cell.angle_beta   90.00
_cell.angle_gamma   90.00
#
_symmetry.space_group_name_H-M   'P 1'
#
loop_
_entity.id
_entity.type
_entity.pdbx_description
1 polymer ?
#
loop_
_entity_poly.entity_id
_entity_poly.type
_entity_poly.pdbx_seq_one_letter_code
_entity_poly.pdbx_strand_id
1 'polypeptide(L)'
;MAFLKSSGVEKDIPLAPFKGNRFNILFHNAAGIYFLYPELLDFFKQVEGDNQLMKVVHADLEVSSLKSGCRALGIIDKMITAPLWKCLNETGADGKRVHVADMSVRYERFMECCEKWARDASSLMRGEKMFEDVEVKVDRVYESLLCECERDVE
;
A
#
# COMPACT_ATOMS: atom_id res chain seq x y z
N MET A 1 13.59 16.68 -4.83
CA MET A 1 13.28 15.96 -6.09
C MET A 1 14.51 15.64 -6.96
N ALA A 2 15.73 16.09 -6.64
CA ALA A 2 16.91 15.75 -7.46
C ALA A 2 17.31 14.26 -7.37
N PHE A 3 17.22 13.65 -6.18
CA PHE A 3 17.67 12.27 -5.94
C PHE A 3 16.80 11.21 -6.65
N LEU A 4 15.48 11.23 -6.46
CA LEU A 4 14.58 10.25 -7.12
C LEU A 4 14.63 10.36 -8.65
N LYS A 5 14.93 11.55 -9.19
CA LYS A 5 15.17 11.75 -10.62
C LYS A 5 16.45 11.05 -11.08
N SER A 6 17.55 11.17 -10.33
CA SER A 6 18.79 10.44 -10.64
C SER A 6 18.66 8.93 -10.49
N SER A 7 17.70 8.45 -9.69
CA SER A 7 17.39 7.02 -9.52
C SER A 7 16.39 6.46 -10.54
N GLY A 8 15.92 7.26 -11.51
CA GLY A 8 14.98 6.82 -12.55
C GLY A 8 13.52 6.67 -12.09
N VAL A 9 13.17 7.14 -10.88
CA VAL A 9 11.81 7.09 -10.31
C VAL A 9 11.13 8.46 -10.40
N GLU A 10 11.12 9.04 -11.60
CA GLU A 10 10.73 10.44 -11.80
C GLU A 10 9.21 10.65 -11.96
N LYS A 11 8.49 9.69 -12.56
CA LYS A 11 7.12 9.94 -13.05
C LYS A 11 6.01 9.44 -12.14
N ASP A 12 6.28 8.46 -11.29
CA ASP A 12 5.26 7.79 -10.48
C ASP A 12 5.69 7.71 -9.01
N ILE A 13 5.80 8.85 -8.33
CA ILE A 13 6.02 8.86 -6.86
C ILE A 13 4.70 8.42 -6.20
N PRO A 14 4.64 7.24 -5.57
CA PRO A 14 3.40 6.67 -5.05
C PRO A 14 3.10 7.17 -3.63
N LEU A 15 3.21 8.49 -3.41
CA LEU A 15 2.96 9.12 -2.12
C LEU A 15 1.91 10.21 -2.26
N ALA A 16 0.87 10.13 -1.44
CA ALA A 16 -0.17 11.13 -1.37
C ALA A 16 0.18 12.19 -0.30
N PRO A 17 -0.05 13.48 -0.57
CA PRO A 17 0.11 14.53 0.43
C PRO A 17 -0.90 14.35 1.56
N PHE A 18 -0.54 14.78 2.77
CA PHE A 18 -1.38 14.71 3.97
C PHE A 18 -2.54 15.75 3.95
N LYS A 19 -3.31 15.82 2.87
CA LYS A 19 -4.51 16.68 2.74
C LYS A 19 -5.70 15.82 2.34
N GLY A 20 -6.67 15.64 3.25
CA GLY A 20 -7.91 14.90 2.99
C GLY A 20 -8.10 13.66 3.86
N ASN A 21 -8.66 12.59 3.28
CA ASN A 21 -9.06 11.35 3.98
C ASN A 21 -7.84 10.63 4.60
N ARG A 22 -7.71 10.76 5.92
CA ARG A 22 -6.55 10.32 6.69
C ARG A 22 -6.44 8.80 6.83
N PHE A 23 -7.55 8.08 6.72
CA PHE A 23 -7.56 6.63 6.96
C PHE A 23 -6.83 5.89 5.84
N ASN A 24 -7.19 6.15 4.57
CA ASN A 24 -6.55 5.46 3.45
C ASN A 24 -5.13 5.95 3.15
N ILE A 25 -4.79 7.18 3.53
CA ILE A 25 -3.48 7.79 3.27
C ILE A 25 -2.34 7.01 3.94
N LEU A 26 -2.57 6.46 5.13
CA LEU A 26 -1.55 5.67 5.83
C LEU A 26 -1.19 4.41 5.04
N PHE A 27 -2.19 3.64 4.62
CA PHE A 27 -2.00 2.42 3.84
C PHE A 27 -1.38 2.73 2.47
N HIS A 28 -1.88 3.76 1.79
CA HIS A 28 -1.35 4.21 0.51
C HIS A 28 0.12 4.63 0.59
N ASN A 29 0.48 5.46 1.57
CA ASN A 29 1.86 5.91 1.74
C ASN A 29 2.76 4.77 2.22
N ALA A 30 2.26 3.81 2.99
CA ALA A 30 3.01 2.61 3.35
C ALA A 30 3.36 1.76 2.11
N ALA A 31 2.42 1.60 1.18
CA ALA A 31 2.67 0.98 -0.13
C ALA A 31 3.79 1.71 -0.87
N GLY A 32 3.74 3.04 -0.88
CA GLY A 32 4.74 3.86 -1.54
C GLY A 32 6.12 3.83 -0.89
N ILE A 33 6.19 3.82 0.44
CA ILE A 33 7.43 3.67 1.21
C ILE A 33 8.06 2.30 0.92
N TYR A 34 7.27 1.23 0.89
CA TYR A 34 7.77 -0.09 0.54
C TYR A 34 8.31 -0.14 -0.90
N PHE A 35 7.62 0.49 -1.85
CA PHE A 35 8.08 0.57 -3.24
C PHE A 35 9.38 1.36 -3.38
N LEU A 36 9.52 2.48 -2.65
CA LEU A 36 10.71 3.35 -2.67
C LEU A 36 11.80 2.92 -1.69
N TYR A 37 11.66 1.75 -1.05
CA TYR A 37 12.54 1.35 0.06
C TYR A 37 14.02 1.30 -0.33
N PRO A 38 14.40 0.74 -1.51
CA PRO A 38 15.80 0.75 -1.95
C PRO A 38 16.35 2.18 -2.11
N GLU A 39 15.59 3.07 -2.74
CA GLU A 39 16.00 4.45 -2.96
C GLU A 39 16.08 5.24 -1.65
N LEU A 40 15.19 4.97 -0.68
CA LEU A 40 15.25 5.58 0.65
C LEU A 40 16.52 5.16 1.38
N LEU A 41 16.85 3.87 1.39
CA LEU A 41 18.06 3.36 2.03
C LEU A 41 19.32 4.01 1.42
N ASP A 42 19.42 4.03 0.10
CA ASP A 42 20.54 4.65 -0.62
C ASP A 42 20.64 6.16 -0.35
N PHE A 43 19.50 6.85 -0.28
CA PHE A 43 19.48 8.27 0.03
C PHE A 43 20.02 8.55 1.43
N PHE A 44 19.45 7.90 2.44
CA PHE A 44 19.81 8.15 3.84
C PHE A 44 21.25 7.74 4.15
N LYS A 45 21.77 6.69 3.49
CA LYS A 45 23.18 6.33 3.55
C LYS A 45 24.12 7.41 2.98
N GLN A 46 23.69 8.14 1.96
CA GLN A 46 24.48 9.23 1.36
C GLN A 46 24.44 10.53 2.17
N VAL A 47 23.37 10.76 2.94
CA VAL A 47 23.14 12.04 3.64
C VAL A 47 23.23 11.96 5.17
N GLU A 48 23.51 10.78 5.73
CA GLU A 48 23.55 10.57 7.19
C GLU A 48 24.53 11.51 7.91
N GLY A 49 25.67 11.86 7.29
CA GLY A 49 26.61 12.90 7.72
C GLY A 49 26.79 13.00 9.25
N ASP A 50 26.74 14.22 9.78
CA ASP A 50 26.64 14.46 11.24
C ASP A 50 25.19 14.69 11.70
N ASN A 51 24.20 14.46 10.83
CA ASN A 51 22.80 14.70 11.15
C ASN A 51 22.21 13.49 11.87
N GLN A 52 22.04 13.62 13.18
CA GLN A 52 21.54 12.53 14.02
C GLN A 52 20.14 12.04 13.64
N LEU A 53 19.28 12.91 13.09
CA LEU A 53 17.96 12.50 12.60
C LEU A 53 18.09 11.58 11.38
N MET A 54 18.97 11.93 10.44
CA MET A 54 19.17 11.13 9.22
C MET A 54 19.74 9.74 9.55
N LYS A 55 20.65 9.67 10.54
CA LYS A 55 21.18 8.39 11.07
C LYS A 55 20.10 7.52 11.69
N VAL A 56 19.22 8.10 12.50
CA VAL A 56 18.11 7.35 13.13
C VAL A 56 17.15 6.85 12.06
N VAL A 57 16.78 7.68 11.08
CA VAL A 57 15.90 7.25 9.99
C VAL A 57 16.54 6.16 9.14
N HIS A 58 17.85 6.25 8.85
CA HIS A 58 18.58 5.16 8.16
C HIS A 58 18.51 3.86 8.96
N ALA A 59 18.81 3.91 10.26
CA ALA A 59 18.74 2.75 11.15
C ALA A 59 17.34 2.12 11.19
N ASP A 60 16.28 2.94 11.22
CA ASP A 60 14.89 2.47 11.16
C ASP A 60 14.59 1.75 9.82
N LEU A 61 15.14 2.26 8.70
CA LEU A 61 15.04 1.64 7.37
C LEU A 61 15.85 0.34 7.22
N GLU A 62 16.69 -0.02 8.19
CA GLU A 62 17.36 -1.33 8.21
C GLU A 62 16.55 -2.37 9.00
N VAL A 63 15.51 -1.94 9.73
CA VAL A 63 14.68 -2.84 10.53
C VAL A 63 13.71 -3.62 9.62
N SER A 64 13.91 -4.94 9.55
CA SER A 64 13.10 -5.84 8.72
C SER A 64 11.59 -5.79 9.05
N SER A 65 11.23 -5.56 10.32
CA SER A 65 9.82 -5.40 10.73
C SER A 65 9.19 -4.11 10.18
N LEU A 66 9.96 -3.03 10.01
CA LEU A 66 9.46 -1.80 9.39
C LEU A 66 9.17 -2.06 7.91
N LYS A 67 10.11 -2.67 7.17
CA LYS A 67 9.92 -3.07 5.77
C LYS A 67 8.69 -3.97 5.60
N SER A 68 8.59 -5.00 6.45
CA SER A 68 7.49 -5.97 6.43
C SER A 68 6.15 -5.32 6.79
N GLY A 69 6.15 -4.41 7.77
CA GLY A 69 4.97 -3.64 8.15
C GLY A 69 4.48 -2.72 7.03
N CYS A 70 5.40 -2.01 6.36
CA CYS A 70 5.06 -1.19 5.20
C CYS A 70 4.49 -2.05 4.06
N ARG A 71 5.06 -3.22 3.80
CA ARG A 71 4.54 -4.18 2.81
C ARG A 71 3.12 -4.62 3.15
N ALA A 72 2.89 -5.08 4.38
CA ALA A 72 1.59 -5.55 4.83
C ALA A 72 0.51 -4.46 4.72
N LEU A 73 0.82 -3.24 5.17
CA LEU A 73 -0.08 -2.09 5.03
C LEU A 73 -0.34 -1.73 3.57
N GLY A 74 0.67 -1.83 2.69
CA GLY A 74 0.49 -1.59 1.27
C GLY A 74 -0.39 -2.62 0.57
N ILE A 75 -0.28 -3.90 0.96
CA ILE A 75 -1.18 -4.96 0.48
C ILE A 75 -2.62 -4.68 0.93
N ILE A 76 -2.81 -4.25 2.19
CA ILE A 76 -4.11 -3.84 2.70
C ILE A 76 -4.66 -2.64 1.90
N ASP A 77 -3.85 -1.64 1.54
CA ASP A 77 -4.28 -0.55 0.64
C ASP A 77 -4.84 -1.11 -0.67
N LYS A 78 -4.00 -1.86 -1.39
CA LYS A 78 -4.28 -2.29 -2.76
C LYS A 78 -5.44 -3.26 -2.85
N MET A 79 -5.54 -4.19 -1.90
CA MET A 79 -6.47 -5.32 -1.98
C MET A 79 -7.73 -5.14 -1.14
N ILE A 80 -7.71 -4.25 -0.15
CA ILE A 80 -8.78 -4.13 0.86
C ILE A 80 -9.35 -2.72 0.92
N THR A 81 -8.57 -1.75 1.41
CA THR A 81 -9.13 -0.43 1.75
C THR A 81 -9.40 0.40 0.50
N ALA A 82 -8.55 0.35 -0.54
CA ALA A 82 -8.81 1.07 -1.78
C ALA A 82 -10.03 0.48 -2.56
N PRO A 83 -10.20 -0.85 -2.73
CA PRO A 83 -11.42 -1.41 -3.31
C PRO A 83 -12.69 -1.06 -2.52
N LEU A 84 -12.65 -1.16 -1.20
CA LEU A 84 -13.78 -0.75 -0.34
C LEU A 84 -14.08 0.75 -0.51
N TRP A 85 -13.04 1.58 -0.59
CA TRP A 85 -13.19 3.02 -0.79
C TRP A 85 -13.80 3.36 -2.15
N LYS A 86 -13.47 2.61 -3.21
CA LYS A 86 -14.12 2.75 -4.51
C LYS A 86 -15.62 2.50 -4.39
N CYS A 87 -16.02 1.41 -3.75
CA CYS A 87 -17.43 1.09 -3.51
C CYS A 87 -18.16 2.20 -2.76
N LEU A 88 -17.54 2.75 -1.72
CA LEU A 88 -18.13 3.83 -0.91
C LEU A 88 -18.28 5.16 -1.67
N ASN A 89 -17.53 5.35 -2.75
CA ASN A 89 -17.60 6.55 -3.58
C ASN A 89 -18.21 6.28 -4.96
N GLU A 90 -18.66 5.06 -5.23
CA GLU A 90 -19.41 4.73 -6.43
C GLU A 90 -20.66 5.61 -6.48
N THR A 91 -20.95 6.08 -7.69
CA THR A 91 -22.14 6.86 -7.99
C THR A 91 -23.07 5.95 -8.77
N GLY A 92 -24.29 5.76 -8.26
CA GLY A 92 -25.32 4.97 -8.92
C GLY A 92 -25.77 5.59 -10.25
N ALA A 93 -26.55 4.82 -11.01
CA ALA A 93 -27.08 5.27 -12.31
C ALA A 93 -27.93 6.55 -12.23
N ASP A 94 -28.41 6.91 -11.04
CA ASP A 94 -29.17 8.13 -10.73
C ASP A 94 -28.28 9.34 -10.38
N GLY A 95 -26.95 9.20 -10.47
CA GLY A 95 -26.00 10.26 -10.16
C GLY A 95 -25.79 10.49 -8.66
N LYS A 96 -26.33 9.64 -7.79
CA LYS A 96 -26.14 9.75 -6.32
C LYS A 96 -25.10 8.76 -5.83
N ARG A 97 -24.38 9.12 -4.77
CA ARG A 97 -23.47 8.19 -4.11
C ARG A 97 -24.26 7.01 -3.54
N VAL A 98 -23.69 5.82 -3.63
CA VAL A 98 -24.22 4.61 -2.98
C VAL A 98 -24.49 4.93 -1.52
N HIS A 99 -25.73 4.68 -1.07
CA HIS A 99 -26.09 4.92 0.32
C HIS A 99 -25.46 3.81 1.18
N VAL A 100 -25.04 4.13 2.40
CA VAL A 100 -24.40 3.14 3.29
C VAL A 100 -25.28 1.90 3.55
N ALA A 101 -26.61 2.06 3.46
CA ALA A 101 -27.57 0.97 3.59
C ALA A 101 -27.46 -0.07 2.45
N ASP A 102 -26.99 0.34 1.27
CA ASP A 102 -26.84 -0.52 0.09
C ASP A 102 -25.51 -1.30 0.11
N MET A 103 -24.66 -1.06 1.11
CA MET A 103 -23.35 -1.69 1.27
C MET A 103 -23.38 -3.00 2.07
N SER A 104 -24.54 -3.43 2.57
CA SER A 104 -24.68 -4.61 3.44
C SER A 104 -23.99 -5.86 2.87
N VAL A 105 -24.31 -6.23 1.63
CA VAL A 105 -23.70 -7.38 0.93
C VAL A 105 -22.19 -7.21 0.76
N ARG A 106 -21.72 -6.00 0.46
CA ARG A 106 -20.29 -5.71 0.34
C ARG A 106 -19.58 -5.80 1.71
N TYR A 107 -20.22 -5.42 2.80
CA TYR A 107 -19.66 -5.55 4.15
C TYR A 107 -19.63 -7.00 4.62
N GLU A 108 -20.65 -7.79 4.33
CA GLU A 108 -20.65 -9.24 4.59
C GLU A 108 -19.47 -9.90 3.86
N ARG A 109 -19.29 -9.60 2.57
CA ARG A 109 -18.16 -10.10 1.79
C ARG A 109 -16.81 -9.63 2.33
N PHE A 110 -16.69 -8.36 2.73
CA PHE A 110 -15.48 -7.84 3.37
C PHE A 110 -15.13 -8.64 4.63
N MET A 111 -16.11 -8.90 5.50
CA MET A 111 -15.91 -9.66 6.74
C MET A 111 -15.48 -11.11 6.44
N GLU A 112 -16.14 -11.79 5.51
CA GLU A 112 -15.76 -13.15 5.08
C GLU A 112 -14.31 -13.21 4.58
N CYS A 113 -13.90 -12.26 3.73
CA CYS A 113 -12.54 -12.16 3.22
C CYS A 113 -11.53 -11.89 4.35
N CYS A 114 -11.83 -10.97 5.26
CA CYS A 114 -10.97 -10.68 6.40
C CYS A 114 -10.81 -11.90 7.33
N GLU A 115 -11.89 -12.61 7.65
CA GLU A 115 -11.82 -13.83 8.46
C GLU A 115 -11.03 -14.95 7.78
N LYS A 116 -11.23 -15.13 6.46
CA LYS A 116 -10.47 -16.09 5.65
C LYS A 116 -8.98 -15.74 5.66
N TRP A 117 -8.61 -14.51 5.30
CA TRP A 117 -7.22 -14.11 5.15
C TRP A 117 -6.48 -13.91 6.48
N ALA A 118 -7.21 -13.67 7.58
CA ALA A 118 -6.63 -13.70 8.92
C ALA A 118 -6.17 -15.11 9.33
N ARG A 119 -6.81 -16.17 8.79
CA ARG A 119 -6.40 -17.57 9.02
C ARG A 119 -5.34 -18.01 8.02
N ASP A 120 -5.55 -17.69 6.74
CA ASP A 120 -4.61 -17.99 5.66
C ASP A 120 -4.64 -16.90 4.58
N ALA A 121 -3.61 -16.07 4.55
CA ALA A 121 -3.46 -15.00 3.59
C ALA A 121 -2.95 -15.48 2.22
N SER A 122 -2.68 -16.77 2.01
CA SER A 122 -2.04 -17.27 0.78
C SER A 122 -2.82 -16.92 -0.49
N SER A 123 -4.16 -16.91 -0.44
CA SER A 123 -4.96 -16.52 -1.61
C SER A 123 -4.94 -15.01 -1.86
N LEU A 124 -4.93 -14.19 -0.80
CA LEU A 124 -4.71 -12.74 -0.88
C LEU A 124 -3.35 -12.43 -1.52
N MET A 125 -2.29 -13.14 -1.10
CA MET A 125 -0.95 -12.99 -1.67
C MET A 125 -0.87 -13.38 -3.15
N ARG A 126 -1.75 -14.28 -3.61
CA ARG A 126 -1.91 -14.62 -5.03
C ARG A 126 -2.79 -13.65 -5.81
N GLY A 127 -3.26 -12.57 -5.18
CA GLY A 127 -4.09 -11.55 -5.82
C GLY A 127 -5.58 -11.86 -5.84
N GLU A 128 -6.08 -12.74 -4.96
CA GLU A 128 -7.53 -12.92 -4.77
C GLU A 128 -8.17 -11.57 -4.42
N LYS A 129 -9.16 -11.16 -5.20
CA LYS A 129 -9.87 -9.90 -4.98
C LYS A 129 -10.94 -10.06 -3.92
N MET A 130 -11.19 -8.99 -3.18
CA MET A 130 -12.30 -8.92 -2.24
C MET A 130 -13.66 -8.86 -2.97
N PHE A 131 -13.74 -7.98 -3.97
CA PHE A 131 -14.90 -7.76 -4.81
C PHE A 131 -14.54 -8.03 -6.26
N GLU A 132 -15.26 -8.94 -6.91
CA GLU A 132 -14.99 -9.34 -8.31
C GLU A 132 -15.26 -8.20 -9.31
N ASP A 133 -16.24 -7.36 -9.00
CA ASP A 133 -16.69 -6.24 -9.81
C ASP A 133 -15.83 -4.97 -9.64
N VAL A 134 -14.94 -4.95 -8.64
CA VAL A 134 -14.08 -3.79 -8.37
C VAL A 134 -12.69 -4.03 -8.94
N GLU A 135 -12.28 -3.15 -9.84
CA GLU A 135 -10.95 -3.22 -10.43
C GLU A 135 -9.86 -2.88 -9.41
N VAL A 136 -8.87 -3.76 -9.26
CA VAL A 136 -7.64 -3.48 -8.52
C VAL A 136 -6.61 -2.91 -9.49
N LYS A 137 -6.01 -1.76 -9.17
CA LYS A 137 -5.01 -1.11 -10.02
C LYS A 137 -3.69 -1.89 -9.96
N VAL A 138 -3.38 -2.60 -11.05
CA VAL A 138 -2.11 -3.32 -11.25
C VAL A 138 -1.08 -2.32 -11.79
N ASP A 139 -0.32 -1.70 -10.89
CA ASP A 139 0.81 -0.83 -11.19
C ASP A 139 2.10 -1.36 -10.55
N ARG A 140 3.24 -0.69 -10.78
CA ARG A 140 4.55 -1.12 -10.25
C ARG A 140 4.57 -1.27 -8.72
N VAL A 141 3.72 -0.54 -8.00
CA VAL A 141 3.56 -0.68 -6.55
C VAL A 141 2.81 -1.96 -6.20
N TYR A 142 1.75 -2.30 -6.94
CA TYR A 142 1.07 -3.59 -6.78
C TYR A 142 2.05 -4.74 -7.03
N GLU A 143 2.83 -4.66 -8.11
CA GLU A 143 3.82 -5.69 -8.46
C GLU A 143 4.88 -5.84 -7.37
N SER A 144 5.43 -4.74 -6.83
CA SER A 144 6.43 -4.84 -5.76
C SER A 144 5.88 -5.47 -4.48
N LEU A 145 4.59 -5.26 -4.18
CA LEU A 145 3.95 -5.80 -2.98
C LEU A 145 3.68 -7.31 -3.08
N LEU A 146 3.19 -7.79 -4.23
CA LEU A 146 2.64 -9.14 -4.39
C LEU A 146 3.52 -10.10 -5.20
N CYS A 147 4.43 -9.61 -6.05
CA CYS A 147 5.43 -10.50 -6.63
C CYS A 147 6.38 -10.99 -5.52
N GLU A 148 6.65 -12.28 -5.51
CA GLU A 148 7.63 -12.87 -4.61
C GLU A 148 9.01 -12.24 -4.90
N CYS A 149 9.43 -11.28 -4.07
CA CYS A 149 10.87 -11.11 -3.86
C CYS A 149 11.36 -12.46 -3.33
N GLU A 150 12.35 -13.02 -4.03
CA GLU A 150 13.07 -14.21 -3.63
C GLU A 150 13.20 -14.26 -2.11
N ARG A 151 12.81 -15.40 -1.53
CA ARG A 151 13.05 -15.68 -0.11
C ARG A 151 14.50 -15.30 0.17
N ASP A 152 14.71 -14.27 0.98
CA ASP A 152 15.99 -14.05 1.64
C ASP A 152 16.22 -15.32 2.46
N VAL A 153 16.99 -16.24 1.89
CA VAL A 153 17.47 -17.45 2.55
C VAL A 153 18.48 -16.96 3.57
N GLU A 154 18.03 -16.79 4.81
CA GLU A 154 18.91 -16.88 5.99
C GLU A 154 19.34 -18.33 6.22
#